data_AF-A0A920IYM3-F1
#
_entry.id   AF-A0A920IYM3-F1
#
_cell.length_a   1.000
_cell.length_b   1.000
_cell.length_c   1.000
_cell.angle_alpha   90.00
_cell.angle_beta   90.00
_cell.angle_gamma   90.00
#
_symmetry.space_group_name_H-M   'P 1'
#
loop_
_entity.id
_entity.type
_entity.pdbx_description
1 polymer ?
#
loop_
_entity_poly.entity_id
_entity_poly.type
_entity_poly.pdbx_seq_one_letter_code
_entity_poly.pdbx_strand_id
1 'polypeptide(L)' 'MCAPSEQTINDSSYAPLARPMYIYVNNAELSKPEVYEFVKFYLENGKMLSKKGGYVGFPFLDNYNESLSLIAEYK' A
#
# COMPACT_ATOMS: atom_id res chain seq x y z
N MET A 1 18.97 7.86 -19.96
CA MET A 1 17.72 7.08 -19.78
C MET A 1 17.79 6.44 -18.40
N CYS A 2 16.82 6.69 -17.53
CA CYS A 2 16.78 6.06 -16.21
C CYS A 2 16.35 4.59 -16.40
N ALA A 3 17.14 3.63 -15.93
CA ALA A 3 16.81 2.21 -16.06
C ALA A 3 15.83 1.77 -14.96
N PRO A 4 14.90 0.84 -15.23
CA PRO A 4 13.99 0.35 -14.21
C PRO A 4 14.74 -0.43 -13.13
N SER A 5 14.60 0.02 -11.89
CA SER A 5 15.10 -0.64 -10.68
C SER A 5 14.17 -0.33 -9.50
N GLU A 6 14.21 -1.13 -8.44
CA GLU A 6 13.43 -0.84 -7.22
C GLU A 6 13.72 0.58 -6.71
N GLN A 7 14.98 1.03 -6.77
CA GLN A 7 15.38 2.38 -6.36
C GLN A 7 14.71 3.46 -7.21
N THR A 8 14.84 3.39 -8.53
CA THR A 8 14.29 4.40 -9.47
C THR A 8 12.75 4.42 -9.48
N ILE A 9 12.11 3.30 -9.11
CA ILE A 9 10.66 3.19 -8.99
C ILE A 9 10.21 3.85 -7.69
N ASN A 10 10.91 3.59 -6.60
CA ASN A 10 10.58 4.10 -5.27
C ASN A 10 10.93 5.58 -5.07
N ASP A 11 11.94 6.11 -5.78
CA ASP A 11 12.32 7.54 -5.76
C ASP A 11 11.58 8.39 -6.80
N SER A 12 10.63 7.79 -7.53
CA SER A 12 9.83 8.43 -8.59
C SER A 12 10.61 8.96 -9.81
N SER A 13 11.92 8.68 -9.92
CA SER A 13 12.73 9.09 -11.09
C SER A 13 12.42 8.28 -12.36
N TYR A 14 11.74 7.13 -12.22
CA TYR A 14 11.20 6.34 -13.33
C TYR A 14 9.78 6.78 -13.74
N ALA A 15 9.42 8.05 -13.51
CA ALA A 15 8.18 8.63 -14.00
C ALA A 15 8.22 8.88 -15.53
N PRO A 16 7.09 8.71 -16.25
CA PRO A 16 5.75 8.36 -15.78
C PRO A 16 5.45 6.84 -15.71
N LEU A 17 6.48 6.00 -15.86
CA LEU A 17 6.31 4.54 -15.99
C LEU A 17 6.18 3.81 -14.64
N ALA A 18 6.50 4.49 -13.54
CA ALA A 18 6.20 4.06 -12.17
C ALA A 18 5.08 4.92 -11.57
N ARG A 19 4.17 4.29 -10.82
CA ARG A 19 3.14 5.00 -10.04
C ARG A 19 2.79 4.24 -8.76
N PRO A 20 2.45 4.95 -7.67
CA PRO A 20 1.87 4.33 -6.49
C PRO A 20 0.45 3.80 -6.81
N MET A 21 0.08 2.72 -6.14
CA MET A 21 -1.27 2.15 -6.20
C MET A 21 -1.94 2.28 -4.84
N TYR A 22 -3.24 2.57 -4.88
CA TYR A 22 -4.05 2.76 -3.68
C TYR A 22 -5.29 1.87 -3.76
N ILE A 23 -5.76 1.44 -2.59
CA ILE A 23 -7.08 0.85 -2.43
C ILE A 23 -8.00 1.89 -1.80
N TYR A 24 -9.25 1.92 -2.22
CA TYR A 24 -10.26 2.82 -1.68
C TYR A 24 -11.29 1.99 -0.93
N VAL A 25 -11.54 2.37 0.31
CA VAL A 25 -12.50 1.70 1.19
C VAL A 25 -13.56 2.72 1.59
N ASN A 26 -14.82 2.30 1.62
CA ASN A 26 -15.89 3.16 2.10
C ASN A 26 -15.81 3.30 3.62
N ASN A 27 -15.68 4.54 4.12
CA ASN A 27 -15.58 4.84 5.54
C ASN A 27 -16.76 4.30 6.36
N ALA A 28 -17.99 4.32 5.81
CA ALA A 28 -19.16 3.78 6.51
C ALA A 28 -19.07 2.27 6.71
N GLU A 29 -18.50 1.57 5.74
CA GLU A 29 -18.34 0.11 5.74
C GLU A 29 -17.13 -0.34 6.56
N LEU A 30 -16.15 0.54 6.79
CA LEU A 30 -14.94 0.23 7.55
C LEU A 30 -15.23 -0.06 9.04
N SER A 31 -16.39 0.40 9.55
CA SER A 31 -16.87 0.06 10.89
C SER A 31 -17.29 -1.41 11.06
N LYS A 32 -17.50 -2.13 9.94
CA LYS A 32 -17.82 -3.56 9.97
C LYS A 32 -16.55 -4.37 10.27
N PRO A 33 -16.56 -5.27 11.27
CA PRO A 33 -15.37 -6.02 11.67
C PRO A 33 -14.71 -6.79 10.51
N GLU A 34 -15.51 -7.39 9.63
CA GLU A 34 -15.02 -8.16 8.49
C GLU A 34 -14.29 -7.29 7.45
N VAL A 35 -14.75 -6.05 7.25
CA VAL A 35 -14.12 -5.09 6.33
C VAL A 35 -12.84 -4.56 6.96
N TYR A 36 -12.90 -4.16 8.23
CA TYR A 36 -11.73 -3.69 8.97
C TYR A 36 -10.60 -4.72 8.97
N GLU A 37 -10.89 -5.97 9.34
CA GLU A 37 -9.86 -7.01 9.42
C GLU A 37 -9.29 -7.36 8.04
N PHE A 38 -10.11 -7.31 6.97
CA PHE A 38 -9.60 -7.48 5.60
C PHE A 38 -8.61 -6.38 5.21
N VAL A 39 -8.97 -5.11 5.44
CA VAL A 39 -8.14 -3.96 5.08
C VAL A 39 -6.86 -3.96 5.90
N LYS A 40 -6.97 -4.24 7.21
CA LYS A 40 -5.82 -4.40 8.10
C LYS A 40 -4.88 -5.50 7.62
N PHE A 41 -5.39 -6.69 7.32
CA PHE A 41 -4.60 -7.79 6.78
C PHE A 41 -3.88 -7.41 5.49
N TYR A 42 -4.58 -6.73 4.57
CA TYR A 42 -4.00 -6.26 3.31
C TYR A 42 -2.82 -5.31 3.55
N LEU A 43 -2.97 -4.35 4.47
CA LEU A 43 -1.92 -3.39 4.81
C LEU A 43 -0.73 -4.05 5.54
N GLU A 44 -0.97 -4.95 6.49
CA GLU A 44 0.08 -5.69 7.21
C GLU A 44 0.92 -6.58 6.28
N ASN A 45 0.30 -7.11 5.22
CA ASN A 45 0.94 -8.03 4.27
C ASN A 45 1.30 -7.38 2.93
N GLY A 46 1.02 -6.08 2.76
CA GLY A 46 1.05 -5.39 1.46
C GLY A 46 2.38 -5.50 0.72
N LYS A 47 3.50 -5.40 1.44
CA LYS A 47 4.85 -5.53 0.85
C LYS A 47 5.09 -6.93 0.27
N MET A 48 4.69 -7.98 0.98
CA MET A 48 4.83 -9.37 0.53
C MET A 48 3.88 -9.66 -0.63
N LEU A 49 2.62 -9.25 -0.51
CA LEU A 49 1.59 -9.45 -1.53
C LEU A 49 1.96 -8.75 -2.84
N SER A 50 2.51 -7.54 -2.76
CA SER A 50 3.01 -6.79 -3.92
C SER A 50 4.07 -7.59 -4.67
N LYS A 51 5.08 -8.11 -3.97
CA LYS A 51 6.14 -8.92 -4.60
C LYS A 51 5.60 -10.19 -5.25
N LYS A 52 4.68 -10.90 -4.60
CA LYS A 52 4.03 -12.09 -5.19
C LYS A 52 3.21 -11.76 -6.43
N GLY A 53 2.60 -10.58 -6.47
CA GLY A 53 1.87 -10.08 -7.63
C GLY A 53 2.74 -9.52 -8.75
N GLY A 54 4.08 -9.54 -8.61
CA GLY A 54 5.00 -8.96 -9.59
C GLY A 54 5.18 -7.44 -9.49
N TYR A 55 4.69 -6.82 -8.41
CA TYR A 55 4.86 -5.40 -8.12
C TYR A 55 6.06 -5.13 -7.21
N VAL A 56 6.51 -3.88 -7.23
CA VAL A 56 7.48 -3.36 -6.25
C VAL A 56 6.72 -2.96 -5.00
N GLY A 57 7.04 -3.59 -3.87
CA GLY A 57 6.46 -3.21 -2.58
C GLY A 57 7.00 -1.86 -2.13
N PHE A 58 6.15 -1.06 -1.49
CA PHE A 58 6.55 0.25 -0.96
C PHE A 58 7.82 0.15 -0.09
N PRO A 59 8.75 1.11 -0.25
CA PRO A 59 10.07 1.06 0.38
C PRO A 59 10.00 1.16 1.89
N PHE A 60 9.10 1.99 2.41
CA PHE A 60 8.98 2.31 3.82
C PHE A 60 7.76 1.63 4.44
N LEU A 61 7.96 1.02 5.62
CA LEU A 61 6.87 0.53 6.46
C LEU A 61 6.00 1.69 6.96
N ASP A 62 6.55 2.90 7.01
CA ASP A 62 5.84 4.09 7.51
C ASP A 62 4.56 4.39 6.73
N ASN A 63 4.54 4.15 5.41
CA ASN A 63 3.32 4.33 4.61
C ASN A 63 2.21 3.33 4.99
N TYR A 64 2.60 2.09 5.31
CA TYR A 64 1.65 1.08 5.79
C TYR A 64 1.20 1.40 7.22
N ASN A 65 2.12 1.85 8.08
CA ASN A 65 1.81 2.23 9.46
C ASN A 65 0.89 3.45 9.52
N GLU A 66 1.08 4.44 8.65
CA GLU A 66 0.19 5.59 8.50
C GLU A 66 -1.22 5.12 8.09
N SER A 67 -1.31 4.26 7.07
CA SER A 67 -2.58 3.69 6.61
C SER A 67 -3.27 2.86 7.70
N LEU A 68 -2.50 2.09 8.47
CA LEU A 68 -3.00 1.31 9.61
C LEU A 68 -3.52 2.21 10.74
N SER A 69 -2.83 3.32 11.00
CA SER A 69 -3.26 4.31 11.99
C SER A 69 -4.54 5.02 11.56
N LEU A 70 -4.67 5.34 10.27
CA LEU A 70 -5.87 5.96 9.71
C LEU A 70 -7.10 5.07 9.84
N ILE A 71 -6.98 3.77 9.54
CA ILE A 71 -8.12 2.86 9.70
C ILE A 71 -8.45 2.59 11.17
N ALA A 72 -7.46 2.67 12.08
CA ALA A 72 -7.65 2.42 13.51
C ALA A 72 -8.62 3.42 14.17
N GLU A 73 -8.82 4.60 13.58
CA GLU A 73 -9.82 5.58 14.02
C GLU A 73 -11.27 5.13 13.80
N TYR A 74 -11.50 4.14 12.94
CA TYR A 74 -12.83 3.63 12.58
C TYR A 74 -13.23 2.36 13.34
N LYS A 75 -12.41 1.94 14.30
CA LYS A 75 -12.67 0.82 15.20
C LYS A 75 -13.28 1.30 16.51
#